data_AF-A0A4Y7NL10-F1
#
_entry.id   AF-A0A4Y7NL10-F1
#
_cell.length_a   1.000
_cell.length_b   1.000
_cell.length_c   1.000
_cell.angle_alpha   90.00
_cell.angle_beta   90.00
_cell.angle_gamma   90.00
#
_symmetry.space_group_name_H-M   'P 1'
#
loop_
_entity.id
_entity.type
_entity.pdbx_description
1 polymer ?
#
loop_
_entity_poly.entity_id
_entity_poly.type
_entity_poly.pdbx_seq_one_letter_code
_entity_poly.pdbx_strand_id
1 'polypeptide(L)'
;MDAYFLKILIFINFLIIGIMGRAGQYVTCGSVIKLQNLAYKVRLHSHDVKYGSGSGQQSVTGTDSTDDVNSHWTVDGPLNQTCKRGEPVDCGSVIRLQHLTTKKYLHSHLFSSPLSGNQEVSAFGENGVGDTGDHWRVVCDADFWDRDDSVVLKHVDTGAFLASSGHAYGRPINGQLEIVGLSRQDSSCQWQTAEGLYVHRSNFNPKANQVNKPDHSEL
;
A
#
# COMPACT_ATOMS: atom_id res chain seq x y z
N MET A 1 -17.52 41.35 -23.76
CA MET A 1 -17.57 40.13 -22.93
C MET A 1 -17.43 40.56 -21.50
N ASP A 2 -18.51 40.45 -20.72
CA ASP A 2 -18.54 40.93 -19.34
C ASP A 2 -17.67 40.09 -18.42
N ALA A 3 -17.00 40.74 -17.46
CA ALA A 3 -16.12 40.07 -16.49
C ALA A 3 -16.82 38.95 -15.70
N TYR A 4 -18.16 39.02 -15.56
CA TYR A 4 -18.98 37.97 -14.96
C TYR A 4 -19.03 36.70 -15.82
N PHE A 5 -19.14 36.84 -17.14
CA PHE A 5 -19.14 35.70 -18.07
C PHE A 5 -17.80 34.96 -18.04
N LEU A 6 -16.69 35.70 -17.97
CA LEU A 6 -15.35 35.12 -17.87
C LEU A 6 -15.14 34.39 -16.54
N LYS A 7 -15.63 34.92 -15.42
CA LYS A 7 -15.58 34.25 -14.10
C LYS A 7 -16.39 32.96 -14.07
N ILE A 8 -17.58 32.95 -14.66
CA ILE A 8 -18.42 31.76 -14.78
C ILE A 8 -17.72 30.70 -15.65
N LEU A 9 -17.11 31.12 -16.77
CA LEU A 9 -16.38 30.20 -17.65
C LEU A 9 -15.17 29.57 -16.95
N ILE A 10 -14.41 30.35 -16.17
CA ILE A 10 -13.29 29.85 -15.36
C ILE A 10 -13.79 28.87 -14.29
N PHE A 11 -14.87 29.21 -13.58
CA PHE A 11 -15.43 28.35 -12.54
C PHE A 11 -15.97 27.03 -13.10
N ILE A 12 -16.65 27.07 -14.26
CA ILE A 12 -17.13 25.87 -14.97
C ILE A 12 -15.94 25.03 -15.46
N ASN A 13 -14.88 25.65 -15.99
CA ASN A 13 -13.66 24.91 -16.34
C ASN A 13 -13.00 24.26 -15.12
N PHE A 14 -12.92 24.96 -13.98
CA PHE A 14 -12.45 24.36 -12.72
C PHE A 14 -13.33 23.19 -12.26
N LEU A 15 -14.65 23.29 -12.41
CA LEU A 15 -15.57 22.20 -12.10
C LEU A 15 -15.38 20.99 -13.04
N ILE A 16 -15.22 21.24 -14.34
CA ILE A 16 -15.02 20.19 -15.35
C ILE A 16 -13.65 19.51 -15.18
N ILE A 17 -12.59 20.27 -14.87
CA ILE A 17 -11.27 19.70 -14.55
C ILE A 17 -11.34 18.84 -13.27
N GLY A 18 -12.14 19.24 -12.27
CA GLY A 18 -12.36 18.44 -11.06
C GLY A 18 -13.12 17.13 -11.30
N ILE A 19 -13.92 17.04 -12.37
CA ILE A 19 -14.68 15.83 -12.74
C ILE A 19 -13.86 14.93 -13.69
N MET A 20 -12.98 15.52 -14.50
CA MET A 20 -12.28 14.84 -15.58
C MET A 20 -10.85 14.44 -15.16
N GLY A 21 -10.75 13.53 -14.19
CA GLY A 21 -9.45 13.02 -13.70
C GLY A 21 -9.47 11.77 -12.82
N ARG A 22 -10.61 11.07 -12.65
CA ARG A 22 -10.71 9.92 -11.72
C ARG A 22 -10.37 8.55 -12.31
N ALA A 23 -9.55 8.50 -13.36
CA ALA A 23 -9.03 7.22 -13.86
C ALA A 23 -7.85 6.77 -12.99
N GLY A 24 -8.09 5.81 -12.08
CA GLY A 24 -7.04 5.24 -11.22
C GLY A 24 -6.98 5.88 -9.82
N GLN A 25 -8.11 5.93 -9.13
CA GLN A 25 -8.21 6.49 -7.78
C GLN A 25 -7.81 5.49 -6.68
N TYR A 26 -8.07 4.20 -6.88
CA TYR A 26 -7.94 3.19 -5.83
C TYR A 26 -6.68 2.33 -5.94
N VAL A 27 -6.20 1.85 -4.80
CA VAL A 27 -5.23 0.76 -4.71
C VAL A 27 -5.91 -0.51 -5.22
N THR A 28 -5.21 -1.29 -6.05
CA THR A 28 -5.76 -2.51 -6.65
C THR A 28 -4.88 -3.73 -6.39
N CYS A 29 -5.48 -4.92 -6.36
CA CYS A 29 -4.78 -6.21 -6.30
C CYS A 29 -3.68 -6.28 -7.37
N GLY A 30 -2.49 -6.73 -6.96
CA GLY A 30 -1.31 -6.85 -7.80
C GLY A 30 -0.60 -5.53 -8.12
N SER A 31 -1.05 -4.40 -7.54
CA SER A 31 -0.29 -3.16 -7.57
C SER A 31 0.97 -3.28 -6.71
N VAL A 32 2.01 -2.56 -7.11
CA VAL A 32 3.24 -2.41 -6.33
C VAL A 32 3.24 -1.00 -5.76
N ILE A 33 3.28 -0.87 -4.43
CA ILE A 33 3.14 0.40 -3.73
C ILE A 33 4.32 0.62 -2.78
N LYS A 34 4.61 1.89 -2.47
CA LYS A 34 5.28 2.23 -1.21
C LYS A 34 4.22 2.71 -0.21
N LEU A 35 4.48 2.50 1.07
CA LEU A 35 3.64 3.00 2.15
C LEU A 35 4.43 4.00 2.96
N GLN A 36 4.00 5.26 2.96
CA GLN A 36 4.61 6.32 3.75
C GLN A 36 3.86 6.49 5.07
N ASN A 37 4.58 6.46 6.18
CA ASN A 37 4.06 6.83 7.48
C ASN A 37 3.84 8.34 7.54
N LEU A 38 2.63 8.78 7.87
CA LEU A 38 2.28 10.20 7.83
C LEU A 38 2.87 11.01 8.98
N ALA A 39 3.12 10.39 10.15
CA ALA A 39 3.70 11.08 11.31
C ALA A 39 5.21 11.28 11.15
N TYR A 40 5.93 10.23 10.76
CA TYR A 40 7.40 10.22 10.71
C TYR A 40 7.98 10.42 9.32
N LYS A 41 7.14 10.47 8.27
CA LYS A 41 7.52 10.68 6.87
C LYS A 41 8.50 9.66 6.29
N VAL A 42 8.58 8.48 6.88
CA VAL A 42 9.37 7.32 6.41
C VAL A 42 8.52 6.35 5.59
N ARG A 43 9.15 5.61 4.68
CA ARG A 43 8.54 4.52 3.90
C ARG A 43 8.77 3.18 4.56
N LEU A 44 7.74 2.34 4.55
CA LEU A 44 7.83 0.95 4.97
C LEU A 44 8.87 0.23 4.10
N HIS A 45 9.84 -0.39 4.75
CA HIS A 45 11.07 -0.87 4.13
C HIS A 45 11.52 -2.20 4.74
N SER A 46 12.14 -3.06 3.94
CA SER A 46 12.75 -4.32 4.41
C SER A 46 14.01 -4.65 3.62
N HIS A 47 14.86 -5.53 4.12
CA HIS A 47 16.18 -5.82 3.54
C HIS A 47 16.71 -7.16 4.04
N ASP A 48 17.86 -7.62 3.54
CA ASP A 48 18.47 -8.87 4.03
C ASP A 48 19.27 -8.70 5.34
N VAL A 49 18.62 -8.12 6.35
CA VAL A 49 19.08 -8.05 7.73
C VAL A 49 17.99 -8.68 8.60
N LYS A 50 18.39 -9.41 9.61
CA LYS A 50 17.48 -10.07 10.55
C LYS A 50 17.55 -9.39 11.91
N TYR A 51 16.46 -9.47 12.67
CA TYR A 51 16.49 -9.09 14.06
C TYR A 51 17.47 -9.99 14.84
N GLY A 52 18.23 -9.39 15.75
CA GLY A 52 19.08 -10.12 16.70
C GLY A 52 18.35 -10.53 17.98
N SER A 53 17.09 -10.13 18.12
CA SER A 53 16.19 -10.41 19.24
C SER A 53 14.81 -10.80 18.70
N GLY A 54 13.84 -11.02 19.59
CA GLY A 54 12.48 -11.36 19.20
C GLY A 54 12.45 -12.68 18.44
N SER A 55 11.83 -12.68 17.26
CA SER A 55 11.68 -13.89 16.45
C SER A 55 12.93 -14.29 15.66
N GLY A 56 13.90 -13.38 15.52
CA GLY A 56 15.05 -13.56 14.63
C GLY A 56 14.71 -13.54 13.12
N GLN A 57 13.50 -13.13 12.75
CA GLN A 57 13.07 -13.00 11.35
C GLN A 57 13.68 -11.77 10.67
N GLN A 58 13.43 -11.61 9.36
CA GLN A 58 13.91 -10.47 8.58
C GLN A 58 13.28 -9.18 9.11
N SER A 59 14.09 -8.14 9.28
CA SER A 59 13.66 -6.87 9.87
C SER A 59 12.82 -6.03 8.92
N VAL A 60 11.82 -5.35 9.47
CA VAL A 60 11.01 -4.33 8.79
C VAL A 60 11.25 -2.99 9.48
N THR A 61 11.45 -1.97 8.68
CA THR A 61 11.95 -0.65 9.11
C THR A 61 11.24 0.46 8.37
N GLY A 62 11.45 1.70 8.82
CA GLY A 62 11.07 2.92 8.12
C GLY A 62 12.31 3.62 7.56
N THR A 63 12.37 3.89 6.26
CA THR A 63 13.46 4.65 5.62
C THR A 63 12.97 6.01 5.11
N ASP A 64 13.79 7.04 5.18
CA ASP A 64 13.49 8.35 4.59
C ASP A 64 13.82 8.42 3.09
N SER A 65 14.60 7.47 2.56
CA SER A 65 14.90 7.37 1.13
C SER A 65 13.62 7.17 0.31
N THR A 66 13.40 8.06 -0.65
CA THR A 66 12.20 8.06 -1.50
C THR A 66 12.32 7.10 -2.68
N ASP A 67 13.53 6.78 -3.11
CA ASP A 67 13.86 6.06 -4.34
C ASP A 67 14.32 4.61 -4.12
N ASP A 68 14.43 4.15 -2.86
CA ASP A 68 14.84 2.78 -2.57
C ASP A 68 13.83 1.74 -3.10
N VAL A 69 14.35 0.76 -3.85
CA VAL A 69 13.59 -0.37 -4.38
C VAL A 69 13.05 -1.28 -3.27
N ASN A 70 13.74 -1.36 -2.13
CA ASN A 70 13.38 -2.14 -0.95
C ASN A 70 12.23 -1.53 -0.13
N SER A 71 11.63 -0.45 -0.64
CA SER A 71 10.38 0.11 -0.10
C SER A 71 9.15 -0.30 -0.90
N HIS A 72 9.29 -1.15 -1.92
CA HIS A 72 8.17 -1.62 -2.74
C HIS A 72 7.53 -2.88 -2.18
N TRP A 73 6.21 -2.86 -2.09
CA TRP A 73 5.36 -3.94 -1.60
C TRP A 73 4.27 -4.25 -2.62
N THR A 74 4.12 -5.52 -2.99
CA THR A 74 3.02 -5.99 -3.83
C THR A 74 1.79 -6.24 -2.97
N VAL A 75 0.64 -5.74 -3.40
CA VAL A 75 -0.65 -5.96 -2.75
C VAL A 75 -1.25 -7.29 -3.23
N ASP A 76 -1.34 -8.26 -2.32
CA ASP A 76 -1.88 -9.59 -2.58
C ASP A 76 -3.13 -9.87 -1.74
N GLY A 77 -3.92 -10.87 -2.17
CA GLY A 77 -5.07 -11.35 -1.41
C GLY A 77 -4.71 -12.19 -0.21
N PRO A 78 -5.70 -12.53 0.65
CA PRO A 78 -5.54 -13.49 1.73
C PRO A 78 -5.04 -14.85 1.25
N LEU A 79 -4.49 -15.64 2.18
CA LEU A 79 -4.06 -17.01 1.90
C LEU A 79 -5.22 -17.83 1.32
N ASN A 80 -4.94 -18.59 0.25
CA ASN A 80 -5.91 -19.44 -0.46
C ASN A 80 -7.16 -18.70 -0.99
N GLN A 81 -7.09 -17.37 -1.16
CA GLN A 81 -8.15 -16.56 -1.76
C GLN A 81 -7.61 -15.78 -2.96
N THR A 82 -8.45 -15.62 -3.98
CA THR A 82 -8.08 -14.91 -5.20
C THR A 82 -8.30 -13.41 -5.03
N CYS A 83 -7.23 -12.61 -5.16
CA CYS A 83 -7.30 -11.16 -5.36
C CYS A 83 -7.07 -10.92 -6.85
N LYS A 84 -8.14 -10.69 -7.62
CA LYS A 84 -8.00 -10.60 -9.06
C LYS A 84 -7.29 -9.29 -9.42
N ARG A 85 -6.17 -9.43 -10.12
CA ARG A 85 -5.32 -8.33 -10.57
C ARG A 85 -6.15 -7.17 -11.16
N GLY A 86 -5.93 -5.95 -10.65
CA GLY A 86 -6.64 -4.74 -11.05
C GLY A 86 -7.98 -4.49 -10.36
N GLU A 87 -8.48 -5.40 -9.52
CA GLU A 87 -9.64 -5.11 -8.67
C GLU A 87 -9.26 -4.15 -7.53
N PRO A 88 -10.04 -3.09 -7.27
CA PRO A 88 -9.87 -2.22 -6.11
C PRO A 88 -9.92 -3.01 -4.81
N VAL A 89 -9.11 -2.59 -3.84
CA VAL A 89 -9.11 -3.15 -2.50
C VAL A 89 -10.22 -2.48 -1.70
N ASP A 90 -11.18 -3.26 -1.19
CA ASP A 90 -12.26 -2.73 -0.34
C ASP A 90 -11.71 -2.30 1.03
N CYS A 91 -12.24 -1.20 1.57
CA CYS A 91 -12.03 -0.90 2.99
C CYS A 91 -12.64 -2.01 3.85
N GLY A 92 -11.93 -2.43 4.89
CA GLY A 92 -12.32 -3.54 5.76
C GLY A 92 -11.92 -4.93 5.25
N SER A 93 -11.45 -5.05 4.00
CA SER A 93 -10.93 -6.31 3.46
C SER A 93 -9.58 -6.70 4.08
N VAL A 94 -9.24 -7.97 3.95
CA VAL A 94 -7.94 -8.52 4.37
C VAL A 94 -7.04 -8.63 3.14
N ILE A 95 -5.80 -8.18 3.30
CA ILE A 95 -4.75 -8.27 2.29
C ILE A 95 -3.48 -8.88 2.89
N ARG A 96 -2.51 -9.15 2.02
CA ARG A 96 -1.12 -9.39 2.37
C ARG A 96 -0.24 -8.42 1.59
N LEU A 97 0.89 -8.01 2.18
CA LEU A 97 1.86 -7.13 1.53
C LEU A 97 3.16 -7.90 1.33
N GLN A 98 3.49 -8.24 0.09
CA GLN A 98 4.72 -8.96 -0.23
C GLN A 98 5.84 -7.97 -0.54
N HIS A 99 6.94 -8.04 0.20
CA HIS A 99 8.15 -7.28 -0.08
C HIS A 99 8.72 -7.69 -1.45
N LEU A 100 8.87 -6.72 -2.35
CA LEU A 100 9.13 -7.01 -3.76
C LEU A 100 10.46 -7.74 -3.99
N THR A 101 11.52 -7.35 -3.26
CA THR A 101 12.87 -7.89 -3.50
C THR A 101 13.11 -9.22 -2.81
N THR A 102 12.62 -9.41 -1.57
CA THR A 102 12.87 -10.63 -0.79
C THR A 102 11.75 -11.68 -0.89
N LYS A 103 10.61 -11.33 -1.50
CA LYS A 103 9.43 -12.21 -1.65
C LYS A 103 8.86 -12.71 -0.31
N LYS A 104 9.13 -12.00 0.77
CA LYS A 104 8.58 -12.24 2.11
C LYS A 104 7.35 -11.36 2.34
N TYR A 105 6.43 -11.76 3.18
CA TYR A 105 5.27 -10.93 3.54
C TYR A 105 5.54 -10.10 4.79
N LEU A 106 4.93 -8.91 4.83
CA LEU A 106 4.78 -8.15 6.06
C LEU A 106 4.02 -9.00 7.08
N HIS A 107 4.65 -9.26 8.21
CA HIS A 107 4.21 -10.25 9.16
C HIS A 107 4.22 -9.70 10.58
N SER A 108 3.35 -10.24 11.44
CA SER A 108 3.39 -9.95 12.86
C SER A 108 2.89 -11.11 13.71
N HIS A 109 3.26 -11.09 14.98
CA HIS A 109 3.11 -12.21 15.92
C HIS A 109 3.40 -11.74 17.35
N LEU A 110 3.29 -12.63 18.33
CA LEU A 110 3.47 -12.32 19.76
C LEU A 110 4.94 -12.31 20.22
N PHE A 111 5.79 -11.58 19.50
CA PHE A 111 7.17 -11.26 19.90
C PHE A 111 7.32 -9.78 20.23
N SER A 112 8.24 -9.45 21.14
CA SER A 112 8.58 -8.05 21.45
C SER A 112 9.49 -7.45 20.39
N SER A 113 9.22 -6.20 20.02
CA SER A 113 10.01 -5.44 19.07
C SER A 113 11.40 -5.07 19.64
N PRO A 114 12.42 -4.89 18.80
CA PRO A 114 13.81 -4.81 19.26
C PRO A 114 14.16 -3.57 20.10
N LEU A 115 13.54 -2.42 19.86
CA LEU A 115 13.92 -1.15 20.50
C LEU A 115 12.89 -0.71 21.54
N SER A 116 11.61 -0.71 21.19
CA SER A 116 10.55 -0.18 22.05
C SER A 116 9.79 -1.24 22.86
N GLY A 117 9.99 -2.53 22.56
CA GLY A 117 9.29 -3.63 23.25
C GLY A 117 7.79 -3.73 22.94
N ASN A 118 7.31 -3.04 21.89
CA ASN A 118 5.96 -3.21 21.35
C ASN A 118 5.83 -4.55 20.61
N GLN A 119 4.75 -4.79 19.87
CA GLN A 119 4.65 -6.01 19.07
C GLN A 119 5.61 -5.95 17.87
N GLU A 120 6.39 -7.01 17.64
CA GLU A 120 7.31 -7.12 16.52
C GLU A 120 6.57 -7.17 15.17
N VAL A 121 7.04 -6.37 14.21
CA VAL A 121 6.67 -6.49 12.80
C VAL A 121 7.91 -6.91 12.01
N SER A 122 7.77 -7.94 11.20
CA SER A 122 8.86 -8.61 10.49
C SER A 122 8.48 -8.86 9.02
N ALA A 123 9.44 -9.35 8.25
CA ALA A 123 9.20 -9.94 6.94
C ALA A 123 9.37 -11.47 7.04
N PHE A 124 8.32 -12.21 6.77
CA PHE A 124 8.26 -13.66 6.98
C PHE A 124 7.93 -14.45 5.71
N GLY A 125 8.15 -15.76 5.76
CA GLY A 125 7.87 -16.66 4.65
C GLY A 125 9.05 -16.84 3.70
N GLU A 126 8.83 -17.64 2.66
CA GLU A 126 9.84 -17.96 1.65
C GLU A 126 9.17 -18.04 0.27
N ASN A 127 9.74 -17.33 -0.71
CA ASN A 127 9.27 -17.33 -2.11
C ASN A 127 7.76 -17.10 -2.26
N GLY A 128 7.20 -16.16 -1.50
CA GLY A 128 5.78 -15.81 -1.55
C GLY A 128 4.85 -16.80 -0.85
N VAL A 129 5.40 -17.72 -0.04
CA VAL A 129 4.67 -18.61 0.85
C VAL A 129 4.77 -18.10 2.29
N GLY A 130 3.63 -17.94 2.95
CA GLY A 130 3.54 -17.55 4.36
C GLY A 130 2.24 -18.08 5.00
N ASP A 131 1.76 -17.46 6.06
CA ASP A 131 0.65 -17.96 6.90
C ASP A 131 -0.39 -16.87 7.24
N THR A 132 -1.16 -17.04 8.32
CA THR A 132 -2.19 -16.08 8.75
C THR A 132 -1.60 -14.84 9.44
N GLY A 133 -0.37 -14.91 9.96
CA GLY A 133 0.33 -13.75 10.52
C GLY A 133 0.75 -12.72 9.47
N ASP A 134 0.53 -13.02 8.19
CA ASP A 134 0.72 -12.09 7.08
C ASP A 134 -0.54 -11.24 6.79
N HIS A 135 -1.66 -11.51 7.47
CA HIS A 135 -2.95 -10.91 7.15
C HIS A 135 -3.12 -9.56 7.82
N TRP A 136 -3.36 -8.54 7.00
CA TRP A 136 -3.61 -7.17 7.43
C TRP A 136 -4.98 -6.73 6.94
N ARG A 137 -5.83 -6.27 7.85
CA ARG A 137 -7.09 -5.62 7.51
C ARG A 137 -6.83 -4.17 7.16
N VAL A 138 -7.34 -3.76 6.00
CA VAL A 138 -7.33 -2.37 5.53
C VAL A 138 -8.41 -1.59 6.27
N VAL A 139 -8.06 -0.50 6.94
CA VAL A 139 -9.00 0.36 7.68
C VAL A 139 -8.96 1.76 7.07
N CYS A 140 -10.07 2.15 6.44
CA CYS A 140 -10.28 3.44 5.78
C CYS A 140 -11.77 3.83 5.79
N ASP A 141 -12.07 5.12 5.58
CA ASP A 141 -13.40 5.72 5.77
C ASP A 141 -14.26 5.77 4.48
N ALA A 142 -13.92 4.96 3.47
CA ALA A 142 -14.59 4.91 2.18
C ALA A 142 -15.01 3.46 1.82
N ASP A 143 -15.57 3.25 0.63
CA ASP A 143 -15.86 1.90 0.13
C ASP A 143 -14.57 1.16 -0.26
N PHE A 144 -13.62 1.87 -0.86
CA PHE A 144 -12.36 1.34 -1.37
C PHE A 144 -11.18 2.13 -0.83
N TRP A 145 -10.02 1.48 -0.77
CA TRP A 145 -8.77 2.12 -0.41
C TRP A 145 -8.31 3.09 -1.51
N ASP A 146 -8.51 4.38 -1.26
CA ASP A 146 -8.02 5.49 -2.08
C ASP A 146 -6.51 5.67 -1.92
N ARG A 147 -5.82 5.96 -3.03
CA ARG A 147 -4.36 6.15 -3.06
C ARG A 147 -3.94 7.40 -2.28
N ASP A 148 -4.76 8.44 -2.35
CA ASP A 148 -4.44 9.77 -1.83
C ASP A 148 -4.96 9.96 -0.40
N ASP A 149 -5.71 9.00 0.15
CA ASP A 149 -6.20 9.06 1.53
C ASP A 149 -5.30 8.29 2.51
N SER A 150 -5.42 8.64 3.79
CA SER A 150 -4.79 7.89 4.86
C SER A 150 -5.45 6.53 5.07
N VAL A 151 -4.64 5.53 5.40
CA VAL A 151 -5.07 4.18 5.74
C VAL A 151 -4.41 3.73 7.03
N VAL A 152 -5.09 2.85 7.75
CA VAL A 152 -4.51 2.07 8.85
C VAL A 152 -4.53 0.59 8.50
N LEU A 153 -3.44 -0.11 8.83
CA LEU A 153 -3.33 -1.56 8.64
C LEU A 153 -3.40 -2.24 10.01
N LYS A 154 -4.42 -3.07 10.22
CA LYS A 154 -4.63 -3.81 11.46
C LYS A 154 -4.31 -5.28 11.24
N HIS A 155 -3.32 -5.79 11.95
CA HIS A 155 -2.95 -7.20 11.93
C HIS A 155 -4.15 -8.05 12.38
N VAL A 156 -4.50 -9.07 11.59
CA VAL A 156 -5.74 -9.84 11.81
C VAL A 156 -5.63 -10.71 13.07
N ASP A 157 -4.52 -11.43 13.24
CA ASP A 157 -4.40 -12.43 14.30
C ASP A 157 -4.26 -11.81 15.69
N THR A 158 -3.56 -10.68 15.82
CA THR A 158 -3.30 -10.03 17.12
C THR A 158 -4.11 -8.76 17.35
N GLY A 159 -4.72 -8.20 16.31
CA GLY A 159 -5.43 -6.92 16.37
C GLY A 159 -4.53 -5.69 16.51
N ALA A 160 -3.20 -5.84 16.41
CA ALA A 160 -2.26 -4.73 16.50
C ALA A 160 -2.27 -3.84 15.25
N PHE A 161 -2.01 -2.55 15.40
CA PHE A 161 -1.96 -1.57 14.31
C PHE A 161 -0.52 -1.35 13.87
N LEU A 162 -0.27 -1.45 12.56
CA LEU A 162 1.05 -1.15 11.97
C LEU A 162 1.42 0.31 12.23
N ALA A 163 2.57 0.54 12.86
CA ALA A 163 3.02 1.87 13.25
C ALA A 163 4.54 2.00 13.15
N SER A 164 5.03 3.23 13.17
CA SER A 164 6.43 3.50 13.52
C SER A 164 6.52 3.90 14.98
N SER A 165 7.49 3.33 15.72
CA SER A 165 7.69 3.68 17.14
C SER A 165 8.44 5.00 17.35
N GLY A 166 8.98 5.59 16.27
CA GLY A 166 9.87 6.75 16.31
C GLY A 166 11.30 6.46 16.80
N HIS A 167 11.61 5.24 17.26
CA HIS A 167 12.97 4.85 17.63
C HIS A 167 13.79 4.55 16.38
N ALA A 168 15.05 4.99 16.35
CA ALA A 168 15.94 4.77 15.22
C ALA A 168 17.00 3.70 15.54
N TYR A 169 17.30 2.85 14.56
CA TYR A 169 18.37 1.86 14.67
C TYR A 169 19.76 2.49 14.51
N GLY A 170 20.73 1.85 15.16
CA GLY A 170 22.16 2.09 14.95
C GLY A 170 22.71 1.29 13.76
N ARG A 171 24.01 0.95 13.80
CA ARG A 171 24.62 0.07 12.79
C ARG A 171 23.97 -1.33 12.82
N PRO A 172 23.84 -2.02 11.66
CA PRO A 172 24.28 -1.61 10.31
C PRO A 172 23.27 -0.74 9.55
N ILE A 173 22.05 -0.56 10.07
CA ILE A 173 20.92 0.12 9.40
C ILE A 173 20.67 1.52 10.01
N ASN A 174 21.73 2.31 10.10
CA ASN A 174 21.74 3.56 10.86
C ASN A 174 20.64 4.52 10.39
N GLY A 175 19.88 5.06 11.35
CA GLY A 175 18.85 6.06 11.09
C GLY A 175 17.50 5.51 10.65
N GLN A 176 17.41 4.24 10.25
CA GLN A 176 16.13 3.62 9.91
C GLN A 176 15.26 3.49 11.16
N LEU A 177 13.97 3.79 11.03
CA LEU A 177 13.03 3.77 12.15
C LEU A 177 12.47 2.36 12.40
N GLU A 178 12.22 2.05 13.65
CA GLU A 178 11.55 0.81 14.06
C GLU A 178 10.06 0.87 13.68
N ILE A 179 9.60 -0.22 13.05
CA ILE A 179 8.20 -0.48 12.73
C ILE A 179 7.68 -1.54 13.68
N VAL A 180 6.50 -1.30 14.25
CA VAL A 180 5.91 -2.09 15.33
C VAL A 180 4.41 -2.27 15.15
N GLY A 181 3.82 -3.19 15.91
CA GLY A 181 2.39 -3.30 16.12
C GLY A 181 1.99 -2.66 17.46
N LEU A 182 1.06 -1.70 17.43
CA LEU A 182 0.50 -1.07 18.62
C LEU A 182 -0.86 -1.65 18.99
N SER A 183 -1.16 -1.77 20.28
CA SER A 183 -2.48 -2.24 20.77
C SER A 183 -3.57 -1.17 20.68
N ARG A 184 -3.19 0.10 20.56
CA ARG A 184 -4.08 1.26 20.39
C ARG A 184 -3.62 2.08 19.21
N GLN A 185 -4.58 2.58 18.46
CA GLN A 185 -4.31 3.44 17.31
C GLN A 185 -4.00 4.87 17.76
N ASP A 186 -2.97 5.46 17.17
CA ASP A 186 -2.64 6.87 17.27
C ASP A 186 -2.16 7.42 15.90
N SER A 187 -1.57 8.62 15.87
CA SER A 187 -1.09 9.24 14.63
C SER A 187 0.04 8.46 13.95
N SER A 188 0.81 7.66 14.69
CA SER A 188 1.90 6.84 14.16
C SER A 188 1.39 5.64 13.36
N CYS A 189 0.11 5.29 13.50
CA CYS A 189 -0.54 4.22 12.74
C CYS A 189 -1.04 4.64 11.35
N GLN A 190 -0.93 5.93 11.00
CA GLN A 190 -1.48 6.47 9.76
C GLN A 190 -0.46 6.35 8.62
N TRP A 191 -0.86 5.67 7.55
CA TRP A 191 -0.06 5.45 6.35
C TRP A 191 -0.77 6.03 5.13
N GLN A 192 -0.03 6.28 4.06
CA GLN A 192 -0.57 6.67 2.76
C GLN A 192 0.26 5.99 1.67
N THR A 193 -0.37 5.65 0.55
CA THR A 193 0.40 5.11 -0.57
C THR A 193 1.26 6.18 -1.21
N ALA A 194 2.46 5.80 -1.66
CA ALA A 194 3.42 6.68 -2.32
C ALA A 194 4.13 5.92 -3.45
N GLU A 195 4.61 6.66 -4.46
CA GLU A 195 5.44 6.17 -5.59
C GLU A 195 5.04 4.78 -6.15
N GLY A 196 3.74 4.52 -6.29
CA GLY A 196 3.21 3.21 -6.68
C GLY A 196 3.08 2.99 -8.19
N LEU A 197 3.23 1.74 -8.62
CA LEU A 197 2.83 1.22 -9.93
C LEU A 197 1.49 0.51 -9.78
N TYR A 198 0.42 1.18 -10.19
CA TYR A 198 -0.93 0.68 -9.99
C TYR A 198 -1.49 -0.05 -11.21
N VAL A 199 -2.07 -1.22 -10.97
CA VAL A 199 -2.69 -1.99 -12.04
C VAL A 199 -4.06 -1.42 -12.38
N HIS A 200 -4.27 -1.11 -13.65
CA HIS A 200 -5.57 -0.70 -14.17
C HIS A 200 -6.46 -1.91 -14.48
N ARG A 201 -7.78 -1.77 -14.31
CA ARG A 201 -8.73 -2.80 -14.78
C ARG A 201 -8.62 -2.94 -16.30
N SER A 202 -8.37 -4.16 -16.78
CA SER A 202 -8.33 -4.46 -18.20
C SER A 202 -9.72 -4.30 -18.83
N ASN A 203 -10.06 -3.12 -19.35
CA ASN A 203 -11.24 -2.92 -20.20
C ASN A 203 -11.00 -3.35 -21.66
N PHE A 204 -10.02 -4.22 -21.91
CA PHE A 204 -9.68 -4.64 -23.27
C PHE A 204 -10.78 -5.56 -23.82
N ASN A 205 -11.72 -4.96 -24.57
CA ASN A 205 -12.69 -5.67 -25.39
C ASN A 205 -12.24 -5.63 -26.86
N PRO A 206 -11.56 -6.67 -27.37
CA PRO A 206 -11.07 -6.70 -28.75
C PRO A 206 -12.20 -6.64 -29.80
N LYS A 207 -13.45 -6.91 -29.42
CA LYS A 207 -14.61 -6.88 -30.34
C LYS A 207 -15.24 -5.48 -30.49
N ALA A 208 -14.99 -4.55 -29.57
CA ALA A 208 -15.54 -3.19 -29.66
C ALA A 208 -14.83 -2.34 -30.72
N ASN A 209 -13.58 -2.67 -31.09
CA ASN A 209 -12.78 -1.93 -32.07
C ASN A 209 -12.97 -2.38 -33.53
N GLN A 210 -13.89 -3.31 -33.81
CA GLN A 210 -14.19 -3.73 -35.20
C GLN A 210 -15.45 -3.10 -35.80
N VAL A 211 -16.20 -2.27 -35.06
CA VAL A 211 -17.46 -1.68 -35.54
C VAL A 211 -17.24 -0.45 -36.45
N ASN A 212 -16.02 0.08 -36.54
CA ASN A 212 -15.70 1.27 -37.36
C ASN A 212 -14.90 0.96 -38.64
N LYS A 213 -15.00 -0.24 -39.21
CA LYS A 213 -14.48 -0.47 -40.57
C LYS A 213 -15.59 -0.13 -41.57
N PRO A 214 -15.43 0.89 -42.43
CA PRO A 214 -16.38 1.13 -43.51
C PRO A 214 -16.43 -0.10 -44.42
N ASP A 215 -17.65 -0.49 -44.78
CA ASP A 215 -17.92 -1.55 -45.73
C ASP A 215 -17.34 -1.13 -47.09
N HIS A 216 -16.23 -1.75 -47.48
CA HIS A 216 -15.74 -1.64 -48.85
C HIS A 216 -16.57 -2.58 -49.69
N SER A 217 -17.69 -2.08 -50.21
CA SER A 217 -18.34 -2.64 -51.38
C SER A 217 -17.41 -2.44 -52.59
N GLU A 218 -16.70 -3.49 -52.98
CA GLU A 218 -16.06 -3.54 -54.31
C GLU A 218 -16.93 -4.38 -55.25
N LEU A 219 -17.13 -3.79 -56.44
CA LEU A 219 -17.75 -4.33 -57.65
C LEU A 219 -16.94 -5.51 -58.22
#